data_AF-A0A8X6V6R9-F1
#
_entry.id   AF-A0A8X6V6R9-F1
#
_cell.length_a   1.000
_cell.length_b   1.000
_cell.length_c   1.000
_cell.angle_alpha   90.00
_cell.angle_beta   90.00
_cell.angle_gamma   90.00
#
_symmetry.space_group_name_H-M   'P 1'
#
loop_
_entity.id
_entity.type
_entity.pdbx_description
1 polymer ?
#
loop_
_entity_poly.entity_id
_entity_poly.type
_entity_poly.pdbx_seq_one_letter_code
_entity_poly.pdbx_strand_id
1 'polypeptide(L)'
;MIKNVEFKTPNNEVLQETNLARLYDDMSEKIVKESEDFEGRDSGWTLDEILRLEVRTNHYSPFRGSSSFIEVPKQIAETKAIINVINKKDSQCFMWSILAALYPNKTSSYVPHLNKLNFDGISFPTPLNEVKKFSKMNDIGINIYSFEEDLKIFPLLISDIVYESDVGYILEVDLEYPSDLHDKHSDFPLGPENKPPPNCKEPRLLTTLEPKNKICSPLF
;
A
#
# COMPACT_ATOMS: atom_id res chain seq x y z
N MET A 1 -19.70 -10.58 41.08
CA MET A 1 -19.45 -11.20 39.77
C MET A 1 -18.27 -10.45 39.18
N ILE A 2 -17.25 -11.11 38.63
CA ILE A 2 -16.08 -10.45 38.03
C ILE A 2 -16.17 -10.64 36.51
N LYS A 3 -15.94 -9.58 35.74
CA LYS A 3 -16.02 -9.59 34.27
C LYS A 3 -14.75 -8.97 33.69
N ASN A 4 -14.13 -9.69 32.76
CA ASN A 4 -12.99 -9.16 32.01
C ASN A 4 -13.51 -8.29 30.85
N VAL A 5 -12.90 -7.11 30.69
CA VAL A 5 -13.24 -6.13 29.64
C VAL A 5 -11.94 -5.69 28.96
N GLU A 6 -12.00 -5.51 27.64
CA GLU A 6 -10.88 -5.01 26.84
C GLU A 6 -11.18 -3.59 26.34
N PHE A 7 -10.27 -2.66 26.58
CA PHE A 7 -10.29 -1.30 26.03
C PHE A 7 -9.24 -1.20 24.91
N LYS A 8 -9.63 -0.72 23.73
CA LYS A 8 -8.76 -0.72 22.53
C LYS A 8 -8.56 0.71 22.02
N THR A 9 -7.30 1.07 21.79
CA THR A 9 -6.92 2.33 21.13
C THR A 9 -6.70 2.11 19.63
N PRO A 10 -6.99 3.11 18.79
CA PRO A 10 -6.65 3.03 17.37
C PRO A 10 -5.12 3.07 17.17
N ASN A 11 -4.66 2.61 16.01
CA ASN A 11 -3.26 2.76 15.63
C ASN A 11 -2.95 4.25 15.43
N ASN A 12 -1.92 4.73 16.13
CA ASN A 12 -1.43 6.11 15.99
C ASN A 12 -0.06 6.11 15.30
N GLU A 13 0.12 7.06 14.38
CA GLU A 13 1.41 7.28 13.73
C GLU A 13 2.35 8.00 14.71
N VAL A 14 3.54 7.44 14.94
CA VAL A 14 4.59 8.04 15.78
C VAL A 14 5.80 8.33 14.91
N LEU A 15 6.06 9.62 14.70
CA LEU A 15 7.20 10.17 13.95
C LEU A 15 8.20 10.80 14.92
N GLN A 16 9.38 11.18 14.42
CA GLN A 16 10.45 11.76 15.25
C GLN A 16 10.02 13.10 15.89
N GLU A 17 9.15 13.84 15.21
CA GLU A 17 8.55 15.10 15.64
C GLU A 17 7.30 14.94 16.52
N THR A 18 6.78 13.72 16.69
CA THR A 18 5.56 13.50 17.47
C THR A 18 5.80 13.86 18.94
N ASN A 19 4.95 14.73 19.49
CA ASN A 19 4.96 15.03 20.92
C ASN A 19 4.40 13.83 21.70
N LEU A 20 5.30 13.02 22.24
CA LEU A 20 4.97 11.80 22.98
C LEU A 20 4.16 12.06 24.25
N ALA A 21 4.36 13.21 24.92
CA ALA A 21 3.61 13.55 26.13
C ALA A 21 2.13 13.74 25.79
N ARG A 22 1.85 14.54 24.76
CA ARG A 22 0.48 14.77 24.30
C ARG A 22 -0.19 13.47 23.82
N LEU A 23 0.54 12.65 23.08
CA LEU A 23 0.02 11.36 22.61
C LEU A 23 -0.32 10.43 23.79
N TYR A 24 0.53 10.41 24.82
CA TYR A 24 0.26 9.67 26.06
C TYR A 24 -1.00 10.19 26.75
N ASP A 25 -1.12 11.50 26.92
CA ASP A 25 -2.28 12.14 27.55
C ASP A 25 -3.57 11.76 26.81
N ASP A 26 -3.60 11.94 25.48
CA ASP A 26 -4.77 11.62 24.64
C ASP A 26 -5.17 10.13 24.73
N MET A 27 -4.19 9.22 24.76
CA MET A 27 -4.45 7.78 24.90
C MET A 27 -4.94 7.42 26.31
N SER A 28 -4.38 8.06 27.34
CA SER A 28 -4.76 7.83 28.73
C SER A 28 -6.18 8.31 29.01
N GLU A 29 -6.54 9.51 28.55
CA GLU A 29 -7.89 10.07 28.67
C GLU A 29 -8.92 9.18 28.01
N LYS A 30 -8.60 8.60 26.84
CA LYS A 30 -9.51 7.67 26.17
C LYS A 30 -9.78 6.42 27.01
N ILE A 31 -8.74 5.80 27.56
CA ILE A 31 -8.89 4.57 28.35
C ILE A 31 -9.66 4.86 29.64
N VAL A 32 -9.35 5.96 30.33
CA VAL A 32 -10.06 6.39 31.54
C VAL A 32 -11.53 6.63 31.22
N LYS A 33 -11.84 7.34 30.14
CA LYS A 33 -13.21 7.61 29.73
C LYS A 33 -13.99 6.33 29.38
N GLU A 34 -13.39 5.40 28.64
CA GLU A 34 -14.04 4.12 28.35
C GLU A 34 -14.29 3.29 29.63
N SER A 35 -13.41 3.41 30.63
CA SER A 35 -13.59 2.80 31.95
C SER A 35 -14.75 3.44 32.71
N GLU A 36 -14.80 4.77 32.80
CA GLU A 36 -15.88 5.52 33.46
C GLU A 36 -17.24 5.26 32.80
N ASP A 37 -17.29 5.27 31.46
CA ASP A 37 -18.49 4.97 30.68
C ASP A 37 -18.98 3.51 30.88
N PHE A 38 -18.08 2.60 31.27
CA PHE A 38 -18.45 1.23 31.60
C PHE A 38 -19.04 1.12 33.01
N GLU A 39 -18.46 1.82 33.99
CA GLU A 39 -18.96 1.90 35.37
C GLU A 39 -20.31 2.63 35.45
N GLY A 40 -20.49 3.69 34.67
CA GLY A 40 -21.64 4.60 34.71
C GLY A 40 -22.95 4.08 34.10
N ARG A 41 -22.98 2.88 33.51
CA ARG A 41 -24.20 2.30 32.87
C ARG A 41 -25.14 1.62 33.88
N ASP A 42 -25.35 2.22 35.05
CA ASP A 42 -26.32 1.81 36.10
C ASP A 42 -26.19 0.35 36.61
N SER A 43 -25.08 -0.32 36.32
CA SER A 43 -24.92 -1.76 36.58
C SER A 43 -23.99 -2.09 37.75
N GLY A 44 -23.55 -1.07 38.50
CA GLY A 44 -22.80 -1.22 39.76
C GLY A 44 -21.40 -1.81 39.59
N TRP A 45 -20.84 -1.73 38.39
CA TRP A 45 -19.49 -2.19 38.10
C TRP A 45 -18.47 -1.15 38.55
N THR A 46 -17.39 -1.61 39.17
CA THR A 46 -16.22 -0.80 39.52
C THR A 46 -14.98 -1.53 39.02
N LEU A 47 -13.97 -0.79 38.57
CA LEU A 47 -12.67 -1.36 38.23
C LEU A 47 -12.05 -1.98 39.48
N ASP A 48 -11.72 -3.27 39.39
CA ASP A 48 -11.04 -4.01 40.47
C ASP A 48 -9.52 -3.98 40.24
N GLU A 49 -9.07 -4.49 39.09
CA GLU A 49 -7.65 -4.50 38.72
C GLU A 49 -7.40 -4.48 37.21
N ILE A 50 -6.19 -4.06 36.81
CA ILE A 50 -5.70 -4.13 35.44
C ILE A 50 -4.84 -5.38 35.28
N LEU A 51 -5.37 -6.38 34.59
CA LEU A 51 -4.67 -7.66 34.38
C LEU A 51 -3.47 -7.55 33.41
N ARG A 52 -3.61 -6.75 32.36
CA ARG A 52 -2.59 -6.60 31.31
C ARG A 52 -2.74 -5.25 30.61
N LEU A 53 -1.60 -4.60 30.35
CA LEU A 53 -1.48 -3.49 29.41
C LEU A 53 -0.51 -3.92 28.29
N GLU A 54 -0.97 -3.87 27.04
CA GLU A 54 -0.17 -4.28 25.88
C GLU A 54 -0.03 -3.11 24.89
N VAL A 55 1.21 -2.71 24.62
CA VAL A 55 1.53 -1.69 23.61
C VAL A 55 2.15 -2.40 22.41
N ARG A 56 1.50 -2.30 21.24
CA ARG A 56 1.99 -2.88 19.99
C ARG A 56 2.62 -1.79 19.15
N THR A 57 3.92 -1.91 18.89
CA THR A 57 4.65 -1.02 17.98
C THR A 57 5.00 -1.78 16.71
N ASN A 58 4.71 -1.17 15.55
CA ASN A 58 5.17 -1.66 14.26
C ASN A 58 6.18 -0.65 13.72
N HIS A 59 7.40 -1.10 13.44
CA HIS A 59 8.38 -0.28 12.75
C HIS A 59 7.98 -0.14 11.29
N TYR A 60 7.69 1.08 10.84
CA TYR A 60 7.50 1.39 9.44
C TYR A 60 8.41 2.55 9.07
N SER A 61 8.96 2.53 7.85
CA SER A 61 9.70 3.67 7.33
C SER A 61 8.70 4.63 6.70
N PRO A 62 8.49 5.84 7.25
CA PRO A 62 7.65 6.82 6.58
C PRO A 62 8.27 7.13 5.24
N PHE A 63 7.56 6.77 4.17
CA PHE A 63 7.97 7.08 2.80
C PHE A 63 8.00 8.60 2.67
N ARG A 64 9.21 9.18 2.70
CA ARG A 64 9.39 10.55 2.25
C ARG A 64 9.14 10.53 0.76
N GLY A 65 8.05 11.17 0.32
CA GLY A 65 7.82 11.40 -1.10
C GLY A 65 9.09 11.99 -1.71
N SER A 66 9.50 11.50 -2.88
CA SER A 66 10.75 11.95 -3.47
C SER A 66 10.68 13.44 -3.81
N SER A 67 11.64 14.20 -3.29
CA SER A 67 11.79 15.63 -3.57
C SER A 67 12.46 15.92 -4.92
N SER A 68 12.86 14.91 -5.68
CA SER A 68 13.45 15.09 -7.03
C SER A 68 13.47 13.77 -7.81
N PHE A 69 14.02 13.81 -9.03
CA PHE A 69 14.21 12.64 -9.88
C PHE A 69 14.91 11.48 -9.15
N ILE A 70 14.29 10.30 -9.19
CA ILE A 70 14.90 9.03 -8.74
C ILE A 70 15.16 8.16 -9.95
N GLU A 71 16.37 7.62 -10.03
CA GLU A 71 16.70 6.60 -11.02
C GLU A 71 16.02 5.28 -10.63
N VAL A 72 15.10 4.82 -11.48
CA VAL A 72 14.51 3.48 -11.31
C VAL A 72 15.57 2.40 -11.59
N PRO A 73 15.50 1.23 -10.93
CA PRO A 73 16.39 0.12 -11.17
C PRO A 73 16.49 -0.23 -12.66
N LYS A 74 17.69 -0.64 -13.09
CA LYS A 74 17.99 -0.94 -14.50
C LYS A 74 17.00 -1.94 -15.10
N GLN A 75 16.63 -2.98 -14.35
CA GLN A 75 15.67 -3.99 -14.78
C GLN A 75 14.31 -3.38 -15.16
N ILE A 76 13.83 -2.40 -14.39
CA ILE A 76 12.57 -1.69 -14.66
C ILE A 76 12.75 -0.73 -15.86
N ALA A 77 13.85 0.03 -15.90
CA ALA A 77 14.14 0.95 -16.99
C ALA A 77 14.20 0.24 -18.36
N GLU A 78 14.77 -0.97 -18.39
CA GLU A 78 14.93 -1.78 -19.59
C GLU A 78 13.59 -2.29 -20.15
N THR A 79 12.55 -2.44 -19.31
CA THR A 79 11.21 -2.84 -19.78
C THR A 79 10.57 -1.81 -20.72
N LYS A 80 10.97 -0.53 -20.60
CA LYS A 80 10.36 0.63 -21.28
C LYS A 80 8.84 0.78 -21.02
N ALA A 81 8.29 0.05 -20.04
CA ALA A 81 6.88 0.08 -19.68
C ALA A 81 6.52 1.30 -18.82
N ILE A 82 7.51 1.92 -18.18
CA ILE A 82 7.33 3.04 -17.25
C ILE A 82 7.97 4.30 -17.81
N ILE A 83 7.23 5.42 -17.74
CA ILE A 83 7.76 6.75 -18.03
C ILE A 83 8.39 7.28 -16.73
N ASN A 84 9.71 7.21 -16.60
CA ASN A 84 10.43 7.81 -15.46
C ASN A 84 10.65 9.31 -15.70
N VAL A 85 9.72 10.14 -15.19
CA VAL A 85 9.74 11.59 -15.45
C VAL A 85 10.91 12.28 -14.75
N ILE A 86 11.68 13.07 -15.49
CA ILE A 86 12.89 13.73 -14.99
C ILE A 86 12.56 15.11 -14.42
N ASN A 87 12.54 15.23 -13.09
CA ASN A 87 12.38 16.50 -12.36
C ASN A 87 13.60 16.80 -11.46
N LYS A 88 14.68 17.31 -12.05
CA LYS A 88 15.94 17.58 -11.32
C LYS A 88 15.95 18.86 -10.50
N LYS A 89 14.94 19.73 -10.64
CA LYS A 89 14.94 21.10 -10.08
C LYS A 89 13.77 21.41 -9.15
N ASP A 90 12.87 20.45 -8.94
CA ASP A 90 11.66 20.63 -8.14
C ASP A 90 11.21 19.31 -7.50
N SER A 91 10.36 19.44 -6.47
CA SER A 91 9.76 18.32 -5.73
C SER A 91 8.40 17.88 -6.29
N GLN A 92 8.12 18.12 -7.56
CA GLN A 92 6.77 17.98 -8.14
C GLN A 92 6.63 16.68 -8.95
N CYS A 93 7.32 15.61 -8.55
CA CYS A 93 7.29 14.31 -9.25
C CYS A 93 5.87 13.75 -9.44
N PHE A 94 4.99 13.95 -8.45
CA PHE A 94 3.58 13.55 -8.52
C PHE A 94 2.85 14.30 -9.65
N MET A 95 2.95 15.63 -9.68
CA MET A 95 2.35 16.47 -10.72
C MET A 95 2.84 16.07 -12.12
N TRP A 96 4.15 15.90 -12.27
CA TRP A 96 4.74 15.53 -13.55
C TRP A 96 4.34 14.13 -14.02
N SER A 97 4.21 13.18 -13.09
CA SER A 97 3.75 11.82 -13.39
C SER A 97 2.30 11.80 -13.90
N ILE A 98 1.41 12.56 -13.24
CA ILE A 98 0.01 12.69 -13.67
C ILE A 98 -0.09 13.33 -15.05
N LEU A 99 0.65 14.42 -15.30
CA LEU A 99 0.65 15.08 -16.60
C LEU A 99 1.19 14.18 -17.71
N ALA A 100 2.26 13.42 -17.45
CA ALA A 100 2.82 12.49 -18.42
C ALA A 100 1.84 11.35 -18.78
N ALA A 101 1.02 10.91 -17.82
CA ALA A 101 0.00 9.89 -18.07
C ALA A 101 -1.19 10.43 -18.86
N LEU A 102 -1.72 11.62 -18.50
CA LEU A 102 -2.90 12.21 -19.13
C LEU A 102 -2.63 12.84 -20.50
N TYR A 103 -1.42 13.37 -20.68
CA TYR A 103 -1.03 14.09 -21.89
C TYR A 103 0.25 13.48 -22.48
N PRO A 104 0.18 12.27 -23.05
CA PRO A 104 1.35 11.58 -23.60
C PRO A 104 1.88 12.29 -24.86
N ASN A 105 2.69 13.33 -24.66
CA ASN A 105 3.43 14.09 -25.68
C ASN A 105 4.69 14.68 -25.01
N LYS A 106 5.69 15.17 -25.77
CA LYS A 106 7.01 15.58 -25.21
C LYS A 106 6.88 16.51 -23.99
N THR A 107 7.77 16.33 -23.02
CA THR A 107 7.83 16.98 -21.69
C THR A 107 7.69 18.51 -21.67
N SER A 108 8.10 19.19 -22.73
CA SER A 108 7.92 20.65 -22.88
C SER A 108 6.46 21.08 -23.12
N SER A 109 5.55 20.13 -23.33
CA SER A 109 4.13 20.35 -23.66
C SER A 109 3.19 20.22 -22.46
N TYR A 110 3.70 19.91 -21.26
CA TYR A 110 2.84 19.68 -20.09
C TYR A 110 2.38 20.96 -19.39
N VAL A 111 3.22 22.01 -19.42
CA VAL A 111 2.96 23.28 -18.73
C VAL A 111 1.60 23.90 -19.09
N PRO A 112 1.15 23.92 -20.35
CA PRO A 112 -0.18 24.42 -20.72
C PRO A 112 -1.35 23.64 -20.10
N HIS A 113 -1.12 22.40 -19.66
CA HIS A 113 -2.14 21.53 -19.09
C HIS A 113 -2.23 21.63 -17.56
N LEU A 114 -1.32 22.37 -16.91
CA LEU A 114 -1.34 22.57 -15.45
C LEU A 114 -2.68 23.16 -14.99
N ASN A 115 -3.18 24.15 -15.70
CA ASN A 115 -4.44 24.83 -15.36
C ASN A 115 -5.68 23.94 -15.54
N LYS A 116 -5.55 22.73 -16.10
CA LYS A 116 -6.65 21.78 -16.26
C LYS A 116 -6.82 20.87 -15.05
N LEU A 117 -5.86 20.88 -14.12
CA LEU A 117 -5.87 20.06 -12.91
C LEU A 117 -5.86 20.98 -11.69
N ASN A 118 -6.59 20.57 -10.66
CA ASN A 118 -6.64 21.25 -9.38
C ASN A 118 -5.62 20.65 -8.41
N PHE A 119 -4.57 21.43 -8.12
CA PHE A 119 -3.55 21.11 -7.11
C PHE A 119 -3.71 21.93 -5.82
N ASP A 120 -4.84 22.59 -5.61
CA ASP A 120 -5.06 23.48 -4.47
C ASP A 120 -5.02 22.71 -3.14
N GLY A 121 -4.17 23.19 -2.23
CA GLY A 121 -3.93 22.54 -0.94
C GLY A 121 -3.33 21.13 -1.09
N ILE A 122 -2.56 20.89 -2.15
CA ILE A 122 -1.62 19.79 -2.29
C ILE A 122 -0.22 20.34 -2.08
N SER A 123 0.50 19.75 -1.14
CA SER A 123 1.90 20.05 -0.85
C SER A 123 2.83 19.23 -1.76
N PHE A 124 4.05 19.72 -1.94
CA PHE A 124 5.10 19.05 -2.70
C PHE A 124 6.37 18.94 -1.84
N PRO A 125 6.97 17.74 -1.68
CA PRO A 125 6.54 16.45 -2.24
C PRO A 125 5.20 15.97 -1.66
N THR A 126 4.34 15.40 -2.51
CA THR A 126 2.95 15.08 -2.15
C THR A 126 2.87 13.84 -1.25
N PRO A 127 2.39 13.95 -0.01
CA PRO A 127 2.18 12.80 0.86
C PRO A 127 0.98 11.95 0.40
N LEU A 128 0.98 10.65 0.71
CA LEU A 128 -0.03 9.69 0.23
C LEU A 128 -1.47 10.07 0.64
N ASN A 129 -1.65 10.69 1.81
CA ASN A 129 -2.95 11.18 2.28
C ASN A 129 -3.50 12.31 1.38
N GLU A 130 -2.64 13.16 0.83
CA GLU A 130 -3.01 14.24 -0.09
C GLU A 130 -3.23 13.74 -1.52
N VAL A 131 -2.63 12.61 -1.92
CA VAL A 131 -2.96 11.96 -3.20
C VAL A 131 -4.45 11.60 -3.26
N LYS A 132 -5.01 11.06 -2.17
CA LYS A 132 -6.46 10.77 -2.09
C LYS A 132 -7.30 12.04 -2.24
N LYS A 133 -6.84 13.16 -1.66
CA LYS A 133 -7.49 14.47 -1.81
C LYS A 133 -7.44 14.93 -3.27
N PHE A 134 -6.28 14.87 -3.91
CA PHE A 134 -6.11 15.21 -5.33
C PHE A 134 -7.01 14.37 -6.23
N SER A 135 -7.03 13.05 -6.02
CA SER A 135 -7.84 12.07 -6.76
C SER A 135 -9.31 12.47 -6.74
N LYS A 136 -9.86 12.80 -5.56
CA LYS A 136 -11.26 13.26 -5.40
C LYS A 136 -11.53 14.63 -6.01
N MET A 137 -10.61 15.58 -5.89
CA MET A 137 -10.80 16.95 -6.43
C MET A 137 -10.81 17.00 -7.95
N ASN A 138 -10.14 16.06 -8.61
CA ASN A 138 -10.01 16.00 -10.06
C ASN A 138 -10.83 14.89 -10.71
N ASP A 139 -11.48 14.04 -9.92
CA ASP A 139 -12.16 12.82 -10.39
C ASP A 139 -11.23 11.87 -11.19
N ILE A 140 -10.04 11.64 -10.65
CA ILE A 140 -8.99 10.83 -11.29
C ILE A 140 -8.63 9.64 -10.41
N GLY A 141 -8.82 8.43 -10.91
CA GLY A 141 -8.37 7.20 -10.26
C GLY A 141 -6.86 7.05 -10.30
N ILE A 142 -6.22 6.94 -9.13
CA ILE A 142 -4.76 6.84 -9.00
C ILE A 142 -4.42 5.60 -8.19
N ASN A 143 -3.64 4.69 -8.80
CA ASN A 143 -3.02 3.57 -8.12
C ASN A 143 -1.53 3.85 -7.95
N ILE A 144 -1.02 3.71 -6.74
CA ILE A 144 0.40 3.83 -6.40
C ILE A 144 0.89 2.47 -5.96
N TYR A 145 1.93 2.00 -6.64
CA TYR A 145 2.65 0.79 -6.31
C TYR A 145 4.06 1.13 -5.86
N SER A 146 4.62 0.29 -5.00
CA SER A 146 6.02 0.28 -4.64
C SER A 146 6.62 -1.07 -4.95
N PHE A 147 7.94 -1.17 -4.95
CA PHE A 147 8.64 -2.43 -5.10
C PHE A 147 9.77 -2.54 -4.06
N GLU A 148 10.08 -3.77 -3.65
CA GLU A 148 11.23 -4.12 -2.81
C GLU A 148 12.50 -4.31 -3.68
N GLU A 149 13.66 -4.54 -3.05
CA GLU A 149 14.94 -4.75 -3.75
C GLU A 149 14.91 -5.94 -4.73
N ASP A 150 14.07 -6.94 -4.47
CA ASP A 150 13.84 -8.11 -5.32
C ASP A 150 12.83 -7.86 -6.46
N LEU A 151 12.43 -6.60 -6.68
CA LEU A 151 11.40 -6.15 -7.64
C LEU A 151 9.99 -6.67 -7.35
N LYS A 152 9.74 -7.20 -6.16
CA LYS A 152 8.39 -7.56 -5.76
C LYS A 152 7.53 -6.31 -5.62
N ILE A 153 6.51 -6.20 -6.45
CA ILE A 153 5.59 -5.05 -6.49
C ILE A 153 4.47 -5.26 -5.46
N PHE A 154 4.11 -4.21 -4.73
CA PHE A 154 2.99 -4.20 -3.80
C PHE A 154 2.26 -2.85 -3.84
N PRO A 155 0.94 -2.83 -3.61
CA PRO A 155 0.16 -1.60 -3.63
C PRO A 155 0.42 -0.74 -2.37
N LEU A 156 0.65 0.56 -2.58
CA LEU A 156 0.66 1.58 -1.51
C LEU A 156 -0.68 2.31 -1.43
N LEU A 157 -1.31 2.54 -2.57
CA LEU A 157 -2.61 3.18 -2.68
C LEU A 157 -3.35 2.56 -3.86
N ILE A 158 -4.54 2.03 -3.60
CA ILE A 158 -5.49 1.68 -4.65
C ILE A 158 -6.59 2.72 -4.62
N SER A 159 -6.99 3.19 -5.80
CA SER A 159 -8.03 4.20 -5.90
C SER A 159 -9.38 3.64 -5.48
N ASP A 160 -10.11 4.43 -4.70
CA ASP A 160 -11.53 4.18 -4.40
C ASP A 160 -12.46 4.73 -5.50
N ILE A 161 -11.90 5.43 -6.51
CA ILE A 161 -12.66 5.92 -7.66
C ILE A 161 -12.87 4.76 -8.61
N VAL A 162 -14.07 4.21 -8.55
CA VAL A 162 -14.58 3.23 -9.49
C VAL A 162 -15.07 4.01 -10.69
N TYR A 163 -14.29 4.04 -11.78
CA TYR A 163 -14.90 4.31 -13.08
C TYR A 163 -15.99 3.27 -13.29
N GLU A 164 -17.18 3.64 -13.77
CA GLU A 164 -18.18 2.66 -14.23
C GLU A 164 -17.48 1.77 -15.26
N SER A 165 -17.03 0.63 -14.77
CA SER A 165 -16.21 -0.36 -15.41
C SER A 165 -16.94 -1.65 -15.13
N ASP A 166 -17.08 -2.50 -16.14
CA ASP A 166 -17.81 -3.77 -16.01
C ASP A 166 -17.01 -4.84 -15.23
N VAL A 167 -16.11 -4.43 -14.30
CA VAL A 167 -15.38 -5.14 -13.22
C VAL A 167 -13.84 -5.20 -13.39
N GLY A 168 -13.10 -5.09 -12.28
CA GLY A 168 -11.68 -5.46 -12.20
C GLY A 168 -11.28 -5.95 -10.80
N TYR A 169 -10.71 -7.16 -10.72
CA TYR A 169 -10.13 -7.75 -9.50
C TYR A 169 -8.70 -8.21 -9.75
N ILE A 170 -7.78 -7.90 -8.83
CA ILE A 170 -6.45 -8.53 -8.78
C ILE A 170 -6.47 -9.47 -7.58
N LEU A 171 -6.44 -10.78 -7.85
CA LEU A 171 -6.33 -11.80 -6.82
C LEU A 171 -4.86 -12.20 -6.67
N GLU A 172 -4.33 -12.02 -5.47
CA GLU A 172 -3.09 -12.67 -5.02
C GLU A 172 -3.51 -13.98 -4.35
N VAL A 173 -3.15 -15.11 -4.94
CA VAL A 173 -3.51 -16.44 -4.44
C VAL A 173 -2.24 -17.21 -4.10
N ASP A 174 -2.22 -17.78 -2.91
CA ASP A 174 -1.24 -18.82 -2.53
C ASP A 174 -1.83 -20.19 -2.88
N LEU A 175 -1.09 -20.96 -3.68
CA LEU A 175 -1.44 -22.31 -4.11
C LEU A 175 -0.55 -23.30 -3.38
N GLU A 176 -1.09 -23.92 -2.33
CA GLU A 176 -0.45 -25.07 -1.68
C GLU A 176 -0.68 -26.33 -2.52
N TYR A 177 0.36 -27.15 -2.68
CA TYR A 177 0.32 -28.36 -3.48
C TYR A 177 0.54 -29.60 -2.59
N PRO A 178 -0.53 -30.32 -2.20
CA PRO A 178 -0.39 -31.52 -1.38
C PRO A 178 0.39 -32.61 -2.09
N SER A 179 1.32 -33.26 -1.39
CA SER A 179 2.18 -34.33 -1.92
C SER A 179 1.37 -35.47 -2.58
N ASP A 180 0.19 -35.78 -2.05
CA ASP A 180 -0.67 -36.87 -2.55
C ASP A 180 -1.26 -36.62 -3.96
N LEU A 181 -1.16 -35.39 -4.47
CA LEU A 181 -1.61 -35.00 -5.81
C LEU A 181 -0.48 -34.98 -6.85
N HIS A 182 0.77 -35.17 -6.43
CA HIS A 182 1.94 -35.07 -7.32
C HIS A 182 1.88 -36.10 -8.45
N ASP A 183 1.54 -37.35 -8.12
CA ASP A 183 1.45 -38.44 -9.10
C ASP A 183 0.28 -38.27 -10.08
N LYS A 184 -0.82 -37.65 -9.63
CA LYS A 184 -2.01 -37.45 -10.47
C LYS A 184 -1.87 -36.29 -11.44
N HIS A 185 -1.04 -35.32 -11.09
CA HIS A 185 -0.89 -34.07 -11.82
C HIS A 185 0.53 -33.90 -12.40
N SER A 186 1.28 -34.99 -12.52
CA SER A 186 2.62 -35.00 -13.11
C SER A 186 2.65 -34.41 -14.52
N ASP A 187 1.57 -34.65 -15.27
CA ASP A 187 1.48 -34.29 -16.69
C ASP A 187 1.01 -32.84 -16.89
N PHE A 188 0.21 -32.30 -15.96
CA PHE A 188 -0.41 -30.96 -16.06
C PHE A 188 -0.53 -30.26 -14.69
N PRO A 189 0.58 -29.80 -14.11
CA PRO A 189 0.55 -29.07 -12.84
C PRO A 189 -0.06 -27.68 -12.99
N LEU A 190 -0.88 -27.30 -12.02
CA LEU A 190 -1.60 -26.03 -12.00
C LEU A 190 -0.66 -24.83 -11.81
N GLY A 191 -0.93 -23.73 -12.51
CA GLY A 191 -0.20 -22.46 -12.39
C GLY A 191 1.28 -22.53 -12.81
N PRO A 192 1.62 -22.98 -14.02
CA PRO A 192 3.02 -23.10 -14.44
C PRO A 192 3.73 -21.72 -14.45
N GLU A 193 4.95 -21.67 -13.93
CA GLU A 193 5.68 -20.43 -13.70
C GLU A 193 6.71 -20.19 -14.80
N ASN A 194 6.75 -18.98 -15.37
CA ASN A 194 7.78 -18.64 -16.36
C ASN A 194 9.06 -18.19 -15.64
N LYS A 195 9.90 -19.15 -15.26
CA LYS A 195 11.14 -18.90 -14.50
C LYS A 195 12.31 -19.71 -15.06
N PRO A 196 13.56 -19.25 -14.89
CA PRO A 196 14.74 -20.00 -15.33
C PRO A 196 14.82 -21.36 -14.59
N PRO A 197 14.97 -22.49 -15.30
CA PRO A 197 15.18 -23.78 -14.66
C PRO A 197 16.51 -23.81 -13.88
N PRO A 198 16.67 -24.72 -12.91
CA PRO A 198 17.97 -24.98 -12.28
C PRO A 198 19.02 -25.24 -13.37
N ASN A 199 20.12 -24.48 -13.35
CA ASN A 199 21.23 -24.52 -14.32
C ASN A 199 20.98 -23.90 -15.70
N CYS A 200 19.84 -23.23 -15.94
CA CYS A 200 19.57 -22.53 -17.19
C CYS A 200 19.12 -21.09 -16.92
N LYS A 201 19.78 -20.10 -17.56
CA LYS A 201 19.46 -18.68 -17.34
C LYS A 201 18.26 -18.18 -18.16
N GLU A 202 17.82 -18.96 -19.15
CA GLU A 202 16.69 -18.59 -19.99
C GLU A 202 15.38 -18.99 -19.34
N PRO A 203 14.40 -18.07 -19.25
CA PRO A 203 13.11 -18.37 -18.65
C PRO A 203 12.35 -19.36 -19.52
N ARG A 204 11.80 -20.39 -18.87
CA ARG A 204 10.94 -21.40 -19.50
C ARG A 204 9.68 -21.54 -18.68
N LEU A 205 8.61 -22.01 -19.31
CA LEU A 205 7.42 -22.38 -18.58
C LEU A 205 7.71 -23.65 -17.76
N LEU A 206 7.87 -23.48 -16.45
CA LEU A 206 8.15 -24.56 -15.52
C LEU A 206 6.86 -25.10 -14.92
N THR A 207 6.68 -26.39 -15.14
CA THR A 207 5.57 -27.19 -14.62
C THR A 207 6.00 -27.84 -13.30
N THR A 208 6.32 -27.03 -12.28
CA THR A 208 6.66 -27.55 -10.95
C THR A 208 5.40 -27.79 -10.10
N LEU A 209 5.48 -28.81 -9.26
CA LEU A 209 4.48 -29.18 -8.24
C LEU A 209 4.78 -28.54 -6.87
N GLU A 210 5.73 -27.61 -6.82
CA GLU A 210 6.06 -26.89 -5.58
C GLU A 210 4.93 -25.92 -5.20
N PRO A 211 4.72 -25.63 -3.90
CA PRO A 211 3.83 -24.57 -3.46
C PRO A 211 4.19 -23.25 -4.13
N LYS A 212 3.18 -22.49 -4.55
CA LYS A 212 3.34 -21.23 -5.27
C LYS A 212 2.73 -20.12 -4.46
N ASN A 213 3.53 -19.09 -4.19
CA ASN A 213 3.09 -17.96 -3.40
C ASN A 213 2.99 -16.73 -4.30
N LYS A 214 1.99 -15.88 -4.04
CA LYS A 214 1.79 -14.62 -4.78
C LYS A 214 1.54 -14.78 -6.28
N ILE A 215 0.79 -15.81 -6.69
CA ILE A 215 0.37 -15.90 -8.09
C ILE A 215 -0.66 -14.80 -8.34
N CYS A 216 -0.27 -13.81 -9.14
CA CYS A 216 -1.18 -12.81 -9.67
C CYS A 216 -1.92 -13.39 -10.87
N SER A 217 -3.23 -13.65 -10.73
CA SER A 217 -4.08 -14.02 -11.86
C SER A 217 -5.00 -12.85 -12.21
N PRO A 218 -4.96 -12.33 -13.45
CA PRO A 218 -6.01 -11.44 -13.93
C PRO A 218 -7.29 -12.26 -14.11
N LEU A 219 -8.36 -11.87 -13.41
CA LEU A 219 -9.71 -12.31 -13.80
C LEU A 219 -10.16 -11.45 -14.99
N PHE A 220 -10.53 -12.11 -16.08
CA PHE A 220 -11.17 -11.50 -17.25
C PHE A 220 -12.64 -11.21 -17.00
#